data_AF-A0A7W1HH76-F1
#
_entry.id   AF-A0A7W1HH76-F1
#
_cell.length_a   1.000
_cell.length_b   1.000
_cell.length_c   1.000
_cell.angle_alpha   90.00
_cell.angle_beta   90.00
_cell.angle_gamma   90.00
#
_symmetry.space_group_name_H-M   'P 1'
#
loop_
_entity.id
_entity.type
_entity.pdbx_description
1 polymer ?
#
loop_
_entity_poly.entity_id
_entity_poly.type
_entity_poly.pdbx_seq_one_letter_code
_entity_poly.pdbx_strand_id
1 'polypeptide(L)'
;PVLFPQDGPTDGLITRTDPGTFLLPNIGTYMVQFQVSVTEPGQLIIALDSGSGFVDVDSSVVGRATGTSQIVGMSLITTTAANTLLQIQNPTGNSTALTITPLAGGTRPVSAHLVITQID
;
A
#
# COMPACT_ATOMS: atom_id res chain seq x y z
N PRO A 1 2.92 -6.21 5.84
CA PRO A 1 2.67 -4.86 5.26
C PRO A 1 3.97 -4.15 4.88
N VAL A 2 3.91 -3.27 3.88
CA VAL A 2 4.96 -2.30 3.55
C VAL A 2 4.89 -1.15 4.55
N LEU A 3 6.04 -0.69 5.04
CA LEU A 3 6.10 0.36 6.05
C LEU A 3 6.38 1.73 5.41
N PHE A 4 5.57 2.71 5.79
CA PHE A 4 5.69 4.14 5.51
C PHE A 4 5.82 4.87 6.87
N PRO A 5 7.05 5.08 7.37
CA PRO A 5 7.27 5.54 8.74
C PRO A 5 6.96 7.03 8.96
N GLN A 6 6.72 7.80 7.89
CA GLN A 6 6.52 9.24 7.92
C GLN A 6 5.24 9.62 7.18
N ASP A 7 4.55 10.62 7.71
CA ASP A 7 3.39 11.22 7.06
C ASP A 7 3.83 12.29 6.05
N GLY A 8 3.12 12.35 4.93
CA GLY A 8 3.23 13.43 3.94
C GLY A 8 2.16 14.50 4.14
N PRO A 9 1.91 15.34 3.12
CA PRO A 9 0.76 16.25 3.13
C PRO A 9 -0.56 15.49 3.33
N THR A 10 -1.40 16.01 4.22
CA THR A 10 -2.71 15.43 4.56
C THR A 10 -3.70 16.54 4.89
N ASP A 11 -4.97 16.31 4.59
CA ASP A 11 -6.09 17.14 5.05
C ASP A 11 -6.61 16.72 6.44
N GLY A 12 -6.03 15.65 7.01
CA GLY A 12 -6.36 15.11 8.32
C GLY A 12 -7.49 14.07 8.33
N LEU A 13 -8.13 13.78 7.18
CA LEU A 13 -9.22 12.81 7.13
C LEU A 13 -8.70 11.37 7.21
N ILE A 14 -7.82 11.00 6.29
CA ILE A 14 -7.17 9.69 6.28
C ILE A 14 -5.91 9.79 7.15
N THR A 15 -5.81 8.92 8.14
CA THR A 15 -4.73 8.98 9.14
C THR A 15 -3.94 7.68 9.20
N ARG A 16 -2.65 7.77 9.46
CA ARG A 16 -1.80 6.61 9.67
C ARG A 16 -1.88 6.19 11.15
N THR A 17 -2.33 4.96 11.42
CA THR A 17 -2.44 4.43 12.79
C THR A 17 -1.15 3.80 13.27
N ASP A 18 -0.39 3.22 12.35
CA ASP A 18 0.97 2.71 12.54
C ASP A 18 1.73 2.77 11.20
N PRO A 19 3.06 2.55 11.15
CA PRO A 19 3.82 2.68 9.91
C PRO A 19 3.29 1.87 8.70
N GLY A 20 2.55 0.79 8.89
CA GLY A 20 2.01 -0.01 7.78
C GLY A 20 0.51 0.16 7.55
N THR A 21 -0.22 0.83 8.45
CA THR A 21 -1.69 0.79 8.51
C THR A 21 -2.30 2.18 8.49
N PHE A 22 -3.37 2.34 7.70
CA PHE A 22 -4.03 3.61 7.46
C PHE A 22 -5.53 3.49 7.73
N LEU A 23 -6.08 4.41 8.52
CA LEU A 23 -7.51 4.50 8.82
C LEU A 23 -8.24 5.27 7.73
N LEU A 24 -9.26 4.63 7.15
CA LEU A 24 -10.26 5.20 6.28
C LEU A 24 -11.55 5.42 7.09
N PRO A 25 -11.80 6.62 7.64
CA PRO A 25 -12.88 6.82 8.60
C PRO A 25 -14.26 6.70 7.96
N ASN A 26 -14.41 7.15 6.70
CA ASN A 26 -15.69 7.21 6.01
C ASN A 26 -15.94 5.96 5.16
N ILE A 27 -17.21 5.60 5.00
CA ILE A 27 -17.66 4.74 3.91
C ILE A 27 -17.57 5.56 2.63
N GLY A 28 -16.95 5.01 1.59
CA GLY A 28 -16.77 5.74 0.33
C GLY A 28 -15.85 5.04 -0.65
N THR A 29 -15.57 5.73 -1.75
CA THR A 29 -14.61 5.25 -2.76
C THR A 29 -13.29 5.99 -2.60
N TYR A 30 -12.19 5.23 -2.56
CA TYR A 30 -10.85 5.76 -2.38
C TYR A 30 -9.96 5.36 -3.56
N MET A 31 -9.25 6.34 -4.12
CA MET A 31 -8.12 6.09 -5.00
C MET A 31 -6.87 5.86 -4.17
N VAL A 32 -6.23 4.71 -4.36
CA VAL A 32 -5.02 4.29 -3.67
C VAL A 32 -3.90 4.16 -4.70
N GLN A 33 -2.86 4.96 -4.55
CA GLN A 33 -1.68 4.95 -5.41
C GLN A 33 -0.43 4.70 -4.59
N PHE A 34 0.41 3.77 -5.00
CA PHE A 34 1.67 3.51 -4.32
C PHE A 34 2.81 3.21 -5.29
N GLN A 35 4.03 3.48 -4.82
CA GLN A 35 5.26 3.10 -5.49
C GLN A 35 6.25 2.58 -4.44
N VAL A 36 6.77 1.37 -4.65
CA VAL A 36 7.65 0.70 -3.70
C VAL A 36 8.76 -0.02 -4.47
N SER A 37 10.01 0.35 -4.23
CA SER A 37 11.16 -0.34 -4.82
C SER A 37 11.51 -1.59 -4.02
N VAL A 38 11.70 -2.72 -4.70
CA VAL A 38 12.03 -4.02 -4.09
C VAL A 38 13.28 -4.63 -4.70
N THR A 39 14.00 -5.47 -3.94
CA THR A 39 15.21 -6.16 -4.42
C THR A 39 14.86 -7.38 -5.28
N GLU A 40 13.84 -8.14 -4.90
CA GLU A 40 13.43 -9.40 -5.55
C GLU A 40 12.24 -9.21 -6.50
N PRO A 41 11.99 -10.12 -7.47
CA PRO A 41 10.69 -10.21 -8.13
C PRO A 41 9.57 -10.41 -7.11
N GLY A 42 8.42 -9.80 -7.34
CA GLY A 42 7.37 -9.80 -6.34
C GLY A 42 6.10 -9.10 -6.77
N GLN A 43 5.12 -9.13 -5.86
CA GLN A 43 3.82 -8.52 -6.02
C GLN A 43 3.46 -7.74 -4.75
N LEU A 44 2.64 -6.71 -4.92
CA LEU A 44 1.99 -6.00 -3.85
C LEU A 44 0.50 -5.92 -4.13
N ILE A 45 -0.28 -5.92 -3.06
CA ILE A 45 -1.74 -5.87 -3.07
C ILE A 45 -2.23 -4.91 -1.98
N ILE A 46 -3.42 -4.35 -2.17
CA ILE A 46 -4.15 -3.63 -1.13
C ILE A 46 -4.92 -4.67 -0.30
N ALA A 47 -4.83 -4.56 1.02
CA ALA A 47 -5.66 -5.33 1.95
C ALA A 47 -6.48 -4.38 2.83
N LEU A 48 -7.73 -4.77 3.10
CA LEU A 48 -8.69 -4.00 3.89
C LEU A 48 -9.13 -4.79 5.12
N ASP A 49 -9.25 -4.11 6.25
CA ASP A 49 -9.84 -4.66 7.47
C ASP A 49 -11.06 -3.83 7.89
N SER A 50 -12.24 -4.43 7.79
CA SER A 50 -13.52 -3.85 8.22
C SER A 50 -13.93 -4.26 9.65
N GLY A 51 -12.97 -4.71 10.48
CA GLY A 51 -13.16 -5.16 11.86
C GLY A 51 -13.02 -6.67 12.09
N SER A 52 -12.59 -7.43 11.09
CA SER A 52 -12.45 -8.89 11.14
C SER A 52 -11.06 -9.41 10.74
N GLY A 53 -10.10 -8.51 10.56
CA GLY A 53 -8.78 -8.80 10.02
C GLY A 53 -8.65 -8.41 8.55
N PHE A 54 -7.39 -8.31 8.10
CA PHE A 54 -7.06 -7.91 6.73
C PHE A 54 -7.45 -8.97 5.70
N VAL A 55 -8.20 -8.55 4.69
CA VAL A 55 -8.58 -9.33 3.52
C VAL A 55 -8.01 -8.67 2.27
N ASP A 56 -7.41 -9.48 1.41
CA ASP A 56 -6.81 -9.06 0.14
C ASP A 56 -7.86 -8.59 -0.86
N VAL A 57 -7.57 -7.48 -1.55
CA VAL A 57 -8.37 -6.97 -2.67
C VAL A 57 -7.75 -7.48 -3.97
N ASP A 58 -8.16 -8.66 -4.43
CA ASP A 58 -7.54 -9.39 -5.55
C ASP A 58 -7.38 -8.55 -6.83
N SER A 59 -8.30 -7.62 -7.09
CA SER A 59 -8.25 -6.73 -8.25
C SER A 59 -7.18 -5.64 -8.18
N SER A 60 -6.46 -5.50 -7.06
CA SER A 60 -5.42 -4.49 -6.85
C SER A 60 -3.99 -5.01 -7.01
N VAL A 61 -3.81 -6.29 -7.34
CA VAL A 61 -2.48 -6.91 -7.45
C VAL A 61 -1.68 -6.27 -8.58
N VAL A 62 -0.49 -5.82 -8.23
CA VAL A 62 0.54 -5.40 -9.18
C VAL A 62 1.85 -6.08 -8.84
N GLY A 63 2.70 -6.30 -9.84
CA GLY A 63 3.96 -6.98 -9.60
C GLY A 63 4.98 -6.77 -10.69
N ARG A 64 6.07 -7.52 -10.56
CA ARG A 64 7.18 -7.54 -11.51
C ARG A 64 7.98 -8.81 -11.43
N ALA A 65 8.40 -9.25 -12.60
CA ALA A 65 9.26 -10.42 -12.77
C ALA A 65 10.75 -10.13 -12.55
N THR A 66 11.14 -8.85 -12.43
CA THR A 66 12.53 -8.43 -12.21
C THR A 66 12.67 -7.61 -10.93
N GLY A 67 13.74 -7.86 -10.20
CA GLY A 67 14.12 -7.14 -8.99
C GLY A 67 14.63 -5.71 -9.23
N THR A 68 15.14 -5.10 -8.15
CA THR A 68 15.82 -3.77 -8.09
C THR A 68 15.07 -2.62 -8.78
N SER A 69 13.74 -2.67 -8.75
CA SER A 69 12.88 -1.69 -9.42
C SER A 69 11.53 -1.49 -8.71
N GLN A 70 10.84 -0.39 -9.04
CA GLN A 70 9.60 0.11 -8.40
C GLN A 70 8.29 -0.63 -8.72
N ILE A 71 7.73 -1.46 -7.84
CA ILE A 71 6.32 -1.90 -7.96
C ILE A 71 5.41 -0.68 -7.81
N VAL A 72 4.61 -0.39 -8.84
CA VAL A 72 3.66 0.74 -8.88
C VAL A 72 2.25 0.20 -8.96
N GLY A 73 1.37 0.68 -8.10
CA GLY A 73 -0.04 0.33 -8.08
C GLY A 73 -0.94 1.56 -8.08
N MET A 74 -2.08 1.45 -8.77
CA MET A 74 -3.19 2.40 -8.70
C MET A 74 -4.48 1.58 -8.73
N SER A 75 -5.33 1.75 -7.73
CA SER A 75 -6.62 1.07 -7.67
C SER A 75 -7.68 1.97 -7.06
N LEU A 76 -8.94 1.75 -7.45
CA LEU A 76 -10.10 2.28 -6.77
C LEU A 76 -10.64 1.20 -5.85
N ILE A 77 -10.78 1.52 -4.58
CA ILE A 77 -11.40 0.64 -3.59
C ILE A 77 -12.67 1.29 -3.06
N THR A 78 -13.65 0.48 -2.70
CA THR A 78 -14.86 0.93 -2.03
C THR A 78 -14.94 0.26 -0.67
N THR A 79 -15.06 1.06 0.39
CA THR A 79 -15.28 0.55 1.74
C THR A 79 -16.78 0.45 2.00
N THR A 80 -17.21 -0.59 2.73
CA THR A 80 -18.62 -0.77 3.13
C THR A 80 -18.83 -0.61 4.64
N ALA A 81 -17.74 -0.37 5.38
CA ALA A 81 -17.73 -0.12 6.81
C ALA A 81 -16.92 1.15 7.12
N ALA A 82 -17.38 1.92 8.10
CA ALA A 82 -16.61 3.04 8.63
C ALA A 82 -15.38 2.54 9.39
N ASN A 83 -14.37 3.38 9.53
CA ASN A 83 -13.12 3.05 10.21
C ASN A 83 -12.41 1.80 9.62
N THR A 84 -12.51 1.60 8.31
CA THR A 84 -11.80 0.51 7.61
C THR A 84 -10.30 0.80 7.66
N LEU A 85 -9.48 -0.21 7.98
CA LEU A 85 -8.03 -0.09 7.90
C LEU A 85 -7.53 -0.56 6.53
N LEU A 86 -6.50 0.10 6.00
CA LEU A 86 -5.85 -0.22 4.75
C LEU A 86 -4.37 -0.56 4.97
N GLN A 87 -3.90 -1.58 4.27
CA GLN A 87 -2.48 -1.92 4.17
C GLN A 87 -2.08 -2.15 2.70
N ILE A 88 -0.82 -1.86 2.39
CA ILE A 88 -0.14 -2.44 1.22
C ILE A 88 0.66 -3.62 1.71
N GLN A 89 0.48 -4.80 1.13
CA GLN A 89 1.18 -6.01 1.59
C GLN A 89 1.63 -6.91 0.45
N ASN A 90 2.53 -7.84 0.79
CA ASN A 90 2.80 -9.00 -0.05
C ASN A 90 1.55 -9.90 -0.01
N PRO A 91 0.98 -10.32 -1.16
CA PRO A 91 -0.24 -11.11 -1.19
C PRO A 91 -0.25 -12.32 -0.26
N THR A 92 -1.41 -12.62 0.32
CA THR A 92 -1.59 -13.78 1.19
C THR A 92 -1.29 -15.05 0.40
N GLY A 93 -0.45 -15.92 0.96
CA GLY A 93 0.02 -17.14 0.29
C GLY A 93 1.36 -17.00 -0.44
N ASN A 94 1.87 -15.78 -0.65
CA ASN A 94 3.25 -15.59 -1.09
C ASN A 94 4.22 -15.86 0.07
N SER A 95 5.05 -16.90 -0.07
CA SER A 95 5.99 -17.32 0.97
C SER A 95 7.29 -16.51 1.02
N THR A 96 7.68 -15.89 -0.11
CA THR A 96 8.88 -15.06 -0.18
C THR A 96 8.59 -13.67 0.35
N ALA A 97 9.28 -13.27 1.43
CA ALA A 97 9.25 -11.90 1.90
C ALA A 97 9.96 -10.97 0.90
N LEU A 98 9.41 -9.77 0.70
CA LEU A 98 10.00 -8.76 -0.18
C LEU A 98 10.91 -7.82 0.61
N THR A 99 12.11 -7.59 0.11
CA THR A 99 13.04 -6.61 0.66
C THR A 99 12.80 -5.26 0.01
N ILE A 100 12.37 -4.26 0.78
CA ILE A 100 12.28 -2.88 0.28
C ILE A 100 13.71 -2.32 0.10
N THR A 101 14.01 -1.78 -1.09
CA THR A 101 15.35 -1.29 -1.42
C THR A 101 15.40 0.23 -1.63
N PRO A 102 16.33 0.94 -0.97
CA PRO A 102 16.64 2.32 -1.30
C PRO A 102 17.56 2.46 -2.53
N LEU A 103 18.17 1.38 -3.03
CA LEU A 103 19.04 1.40 -4.20
C LEU A 103 18.29 0.91 -5.46
N ALA A 104 17.70 1.86 -6.19
CA ALA A 104 17.03 1.59 -7.47
C ALA A 104 17.72 2.25 -8.69
N GLY A 105 19.05 2.41 -8.63
CA GLY A 105 19.87 2.82 -9.81
C GLY A 105 20.46 4.23 -9.79
N GLY A 106 20.28 5.00 -8.71
CA GLY A 106 20.90 6.33 -8.53
C GLY A 106 21.87 6.40 -7.35
N THR A 107 22.51 7.56 -7.16
CA THR A 107 23.39 7.84 -6.00
C THR A 107 22.63 8.30 -4.76
N ARG A 108 21.32 8.56 -4.87
CA ARG A 108 20.43 8.94 -3.77
C ARG A 108 19.49 7.78 -3.43
N PRO A 109 19.18 7.55 -2.14
CA PRO A 109 18.14 6.62 -1.74
C PRO A 109 16.80 6.96 -2.40
N VAL A 110 16.11 5.95 -2.94
CA VAL A 110 14.72 6.11 -3.39
C VAL A 110 13.76 5.94 -2.22
N SER A 111 12.67 6.70 -2.27
CA SER A 111 11.59 6.62 -1.29
C SER A 111 10.50 5.65 -1.76
N ALA A 112 9.78 5.08 -0.81
CA ALA A 112 8.46 4.49 -1.07
C ALA A 112 7.40 5.56 -0.79
N HIS A 113 6.32 5.57 -1.59
CA HIS A 113 5.25 6.54 -1.47
C HIS A 113 3.89 5.84 -1.51
N LEU A 114 2.94 6.36 -0.73
CA LEU A 114 1.54 5.98 -0.73
C LEU A 114 0.71 7.27 -0.68
N VAL A 115 -0.24 7.37 -1.60
CA VAL A 115 -1.23 8.44 -1.66
C VAL A 115 -2.60 7.79 -1.63
N ILE A 116 -3.46 8.26 -0.74
CA ILE A 116 -4.84 7.81 -0.62
C ILE A 116 -5.72 9.06 -0.75
N THR A 117 -6.71 9.00 -1.61
CA THR A 117 -7.65 10.10 -1.86
C THR A 117 -9.06 9.56 -1.82
N GLN A 118 -9.90 10.07 -0.92
CA GLN A 118 -11.34 9.82 -1.02
C GLN A 118 -11.91 10.62 -2.20
N ILE A 119 -12.64 9.97 -3.09
CA ILE A 119 -13.20 10.58 -4.30
C ILE A 119 -14.73 10.58 -4.35
N ASP A 120 -15.37 9.86 -3.42
CA ASP A 120 -16.82 9.82 -3.18
C ASP A 120 -17.08 9.53 -1.69
#